data_AF-A0A5C7GI31-F1
#
_entry.id   AF-A0A5C7GI31-F1
#
_cell.length_a   1.000
_cell.length_b   1.000
_cell.length_c   1.000
_cell.angle_alpha   90.00
_cell.angle_beta   90.00
_cell.angle_gamma   90.00
#
_symmetry.space_group_name_H-M   'P 1'
#
loop_
_entity.id
_entity.type
_entity.pdbx_description
1 polymer ?
#
loop_
_entity_poly.entity_id
_entity_poly.type
_entity_poly.pdbx_seq_one_letter_code
_entity_poly.pdbx_strand_id
1 'polypeptide(L)'
;MEFYRIVNLKSSEQDLQHELTLSNLEEFCTEIFNLNTPTETDVQIGGIWGEFTLRRNEIKGGIRFALVECPNALCWTITTGYPPNPDSIIIHLTINRKEKDEVFIEEINEFLDDIEVNLKKFLQQN
;
A
#
# COMPACT_ATOMS: atom_id res chain seq x y z
N MET A 1 -6.05 12.42 -7.92
CA MET A 1 -4.89 12.96 -7.20
C MET A 1 -3.90 11.82 -6.98
N GLU A 2 -2.61 12.13 -6.93
CA GLU A 2 -1.52 11.15 -6.82
C GLU A 2 -0.57 11.56 -5.70
N PHE A 3 -0.08 10.57 -4.93
CA PHE A 3 0.76 10.77 -3.77
C PHE A 3 1.89 9.73 -3.78
N TYR A 4 3.08 10.13 -3.34
CA TYR A 4 4.28 9.29 -3.45
C TYR A 4 5.05 9.23 -2.13
N ARG A 5 5.69 8.09 -1.88
CA ARG A 5 6.83 7.92 -0.97
C ARG A 5 7.94 7.15 -1.66
N ILE A 6 9.18 7.44 -1.26
CA ILE A 6 10.37 6.81 -1.82
C ILE A 6 11.11 6.15 -0.66
N VAL A 7 11.01 4.83 -0.58
CA VAL A 7 11.71 4.04 0.42
C VAL A 7 13.09 3.71 -0.14
N ASN A 8 14.13 4.31 0.44
CA ASN A 8 15.53 4.07 0.10
C ASN A 8 16.00 2.71 0.61
N LEU A 9 15.47 1.64 0.01
CA LEU A 9 15.77 0.25 0.26
C LEU A 9 15.79 -0.50 -1.07
N LYS A 10 16.82 -1.33 -1.29
CA LYS A 10 16.88 -2.20 -2.46
C LYS A 10 15.99 -3.42 -2.25
N SER A 11 15.22 -3.76 -3.27
CA SER A 11 14.33 -4.93 -3.30
C SER A 11 14.08 -5.32 -4.76
N SER A 12 13.59 -6.53 -4.99
CA SER A 12 13.17 -7.02 -6.31
C SER A 12 11.64 -7.13 -6.43
N GLU A 13 11.15 -7.27 -7.66
CA GLU A 13 9.73 -7.56 -7.92
C GLU A 13 9.27 -8.81 -7.18
N GLN A 14 10.11 -9.85 -7.15
CA GLN A 14 9.82 -11.12 -6.50
C GLN A 14 9.75 -10.97 -4.98
N ASP A 15 10.66 -10.20 -4.38
CA ASP A 15 10.62 -9.95 -2.93
C ASP A 15 9.31 -9.22 -2.57
N LEU A 16 8.95 -8.17 -3.30
CA LEU A 16 7.71 -7.43 -3.03
C LEU A 16 6.46 -8.29 -3.21
N GLN A 17 6.43 -9.15 -4.23
CA GLN A 17 5.28 -10.04 -4.44
C GLN A 17 5.22 -11.14 -3.37
N HIS A 18 6.35 -11.73 -2.98
CA HIS A 18 6.37 -12.82 -2.02
C HIS A 18 6.12 -12.36 -0.58
N GLU A 19 6.78 -11.28 -0.17
CA GLU A 19 6.79 -10.84 1.23
C GLU A 19 5.53 -10.05 1.60
N LEU A 20 4.94 -9.28 0.68
CA LEU A 20 3.81 -8.40 0.98
C LEU A 20 2.49 -9.10 0.67
N THR A 21 2.05 -9.93 1.62
CA THR A 21 0.80 -10.68 1.55
C THR A 21 -0.30 -10.00 2.36
N LEU A 22 -1.54 -10.45 2.20
CA LEU A 22 -2.63 -9.97 3.06
C LEU A 22 -2.55 -10.57 4.48
N SER A 23 -1.89 -11.71 4.65
CA SER A 23 -1.74 -12.39 5.94
C SER A 23 -0.80 -11.67 6.91
N ASN A 24 0.13 -10.86 6.40
CA ASN A 24 1.08 -10.07 7.18
C ASN A 24 0.91 -8.56 6.95
N LEU A 25 -0.27 -8.13 6.48
CA LEU A 25 -0.59 -6.72 6.21
C LEU A 25 -0.22 -5.80 7.38
N GLU A 26 -0.56 -6.21 8.60
CA GLU A 26 -0.36 -5.44 9.82
C GLU A 26 1.12 -5.25 10.21
N GLU A 27 2.04 -6.01 9.60
CA GLU A 27 3.49 -5.86 9.83
C GLU A 27 4.09 -4.68 9.04
N PHE A 28 3.44 -4.28 7.93
CA PHE A 28 3.90 -3.19 7.07
C PHE A 28 2.89 -2.05 6.89
N CYS A 29 1.70 -2.14 7.50
CA CYS A 29 0.71 -1.07 7.56
C CYS A 29 -0.15 -1.22 8.82
N THR A 30 -0.14 -0.22 9.70
CA THR A 30 -0.83 -0.25 11.00
C THR A 30 -2.16 0.52 11.00
N GLU A 31 -2.41 1.33 9.97
CA GLU A 31 -3.63 2.14 9.82
C GLU A 31 -4.86 1.33 9.36
N ILE A 32 -4.65 0.10 8.89
CA ILE A 32 -5.69 -0.85 8.48
C ILE A 32 -5.38 -2.24 9.03
N PHE A 33 -6.42 -3.03 9.31
CA PHE A 33 -6.29 -4.37 9.89
C PHE A 33 -7.32 -5.33 9.30
N ASN A 34 -7.03 -6.62 9.35
CA ASN A 34 -7.90 -7.65 8.78
C ASN A 34 -9.10 -7.93 9.71
N LEU A 35 -10.32 -7.87 9.17
CA LEU A 35 -11.56 -8.22 9.88
C LEU A 35 -11.90 -9.70 9.79
N ASN A 36 -11.31 -10.41 8.83
CA ASN A 36 -11.48 -11.84 8.64
C ASN A 36 -10.18 -12.47 8.13
N THR A 37 -10.15 -13.80 8.05
CA THR A 37 -9.01 -14.52 7.50
C THR A 37 -8.80 -14.13 6.03
N PRO A 38 -7.61 -13.62 5.67
CA PRO A 38 -7.32 -13.27 4.29
C PRO A 38 -7.34 -14.47 3.36
N THR A 39 -7.76 -14.24 2.12
CA THR A 39 -7.34 -15.07 1.00
C THR A 39 -6.02 -14.54 0.44
N GLU A 40 -5.49 -15.15 -0.62
CA GLU A 40 -4.30 -14.66 -1.31
C GLU A 40 -4.49 -13.27 -1.95
N THR A 41 -5.74 -12.96 -2.36
CA THR A 41 -6.04 -11.80 -3.19
C THR A 41 -7.06 -10.83 -2.61
N ASP A 42 -7.91 -11.27 -1.68
CA ASP A 42 -8.94 -10.45 -1.06
C ASP A 42 -9.05 -10.69 0.45
N VAL A 43 -9.37 -9.62 1.19
CA VAL A 43 -9.70 -9.66 2.62
C VAL A 43 -10.63 -8.48 2.98
N GLN A 44 -11.47 -8.63 4.01
CA GLN A 44 -12.18 -7.49 4.58
C GLN A 44 -11.27 -6.78 5.57
N ILE A 45 -11.14 -5.46 5.44
CA ILE A 45 -10.34 -4.64 6.35
C ILE A 45 -11.20 -3.60 7.05
N GLY A 46 -10.76 -3.20 8.24
CA GLY A 46 -11.21 -1.99 8.93
C GLY A 46 -10.02 -1.03 9.11
N GLY A 47 -10.31 0.25 9.34
CA GLY A 47 -9.27 1.25 9.59
C GLY A 47 -9.77 2.69 9.51
N ILE A 48 -8.85 3.62 9.24
CA ILE A 48 -9.09 5.07 9.25
C ILE A 48 -10.24 5.56 8.36
N TRP A 49 -10.55 4.85 7.26
CA TRP A 49 -11.62 5.23 6.34
C TRP A 49 -12.91 4.40 6.47
N GLY A 50 -12.97 3.50 7.46
CA GLY A 50 -14.06 2.55 7.63
C GLY A 50 -13.72 1.15 7.11
N GLU A 51 -14.76 0.40 6.71
CA GLU A 51 -14.63 -1.00 6.32
C GLU A 51 -14.72 -1.17 4.79
N PHE A 52 -13.80 -1.94 4.22
CA PHE A 52 -13.72 -2.19 2.77
C PHE A 52 -13.21 -3.60 2.46
N THR A 53 -13.50 -4.08 1.25
CA THR A 53 -12.73 -5.16 0.66
C THR A 53 -11.39 -4.60 0.18
N LEU A 54 -10.30 -5.10 0.73
CA LEU A 54 -8.96 -4.88 0.22
C LEU A 54 -8.61 -5.97 -0.79
N ARG A 55 -8.27 -5.57 -2.01
CA ARG A 55 -7.77 -6.48 -3.04
C ARG A 55 -6.28 -6.29 -3.28
N ARG A 56 -5.52 -7.38 -3.28
CA ARG A 56 -4.11 -7.48 -3.69
C ARG A 56 -4.02 -8.05 -5.10
N ASN A 57 -3.22 -7.40 -5.96
CA ASN A 57 -2.86 -7.91 -7.28
C ASN A 57 -1.36 -7.79 -7.51
N GLU A 58 -0.76 -8.85 -8.04
CA GLU A 58 0.60 -8.80 -8.56
C GLU A 58 0.63 -8.02 -9.86
N ILE A 59 1.62 -7.15 -10.00
CA ILE A 59 1.85 -6.31 -11.18
C ILE A 59 3.34 -6.32 -11.52
N LYS A 60 3.68 -5.84 -12.71
CA LYS A 60 5.09 -5.58 -13.03
C LYS A 60 5.67 -4.56 -12.05
N GLY A 61 6.80 -4.91 -11.47
CA GLY A 61 7.54 -4.15 -10.46
C GLY A 61 7.13 -4.41 -9.02
N GLY A 62 6.06 -5.16 -8.74
CA GLY A 62 5.63 -5.44 -7.37
C GLY A 62 4.14 -5.74 -7.27
N ILE A 63 3.42 -4.96 -6.47
CA ILE A 63 2.01 -5.21 -6.13
C ILE A 63 1.14 -3.96 -6.17
N ARG A 64 -0.16 -4.18 -6.34
CA ARG A 64 -1.24 -3.19 -6.20
C ARG A 64 -2.21 -3.64 -5.12
N PHE A 65 -2.60 -2.70 -4.29
CA PHE A 65 -3.73 -2.79 -3.38
C PHE A 65 -4.85 -1.85 -3.82
N ALA A 66 -6.10 -2.26 -3.68
CA ALA A 66 -7.25 -1.41 -3.98
C ALA A 66 -8.39 -1.62 -2.99
N LEU A 67 -9.01 -0.53 -2.56
CA LEU A 67 -10.26 -0.55 -1.79
C LEU A 67 -11.43 -0.65 -2.78
N VAL A 68 -12.02 -1.84 -2.92
CA VAL A 68 -12.93 -2.18 -4.02
C VAL A 68 -14.19 -1.30 -4.02
N GLU A 69 -14.76 -1.06 -2.84
CA GLU A 69 -16.01 -0.30 -2.67
C GLU A 69 -15.76 1.18 -2.36
N CYS A 70 -14.50 1.63 -2.31
CA CYS A 70 -14.19 3.01 -1.94
C CYS A 70 -14.68 3.98 -3.02
N PRO A 71 -15.53 4.98 -2.68
CA PRO A 71 -16.06 5.91 -3.67
C PRO A 71 -14.97 6.77 -4.33
N ASN A 72 -13.85 6.99 -3.64
CA ASN A 72 -12.69 7.72 -4.14
C ASN A 72 -11.77 6.85 -5.02
N ALA A 73 -12.13 5.58 -5.25
CA ALA A 73 -11.32 4.58 -5.97
C ALA A 73 -9.87 4.55 -5.45
N LEU A 74 -9.71 4.59 -4.13
CA LEU A 74 -8.39 4.60 -3.49
C LEU A 74 -7.67 3.29 -3.78
N CYS A 75 -6.51 3.39 -4.42
CA CYS A 75 -5.61 2.27 -4.63
C CYS A 75 -4.17 2.76 -4.48
N TRP A 76 -3.27 1.84 -4.11
CA TRP A 76 -1.85 2.13 -4.06
C TRP A 76 -1.02 0.98 -4.61
N THR A 77 0.18 1.30 -5.06
CA THR A 77 1.15 0.34 -5.57
C THR A 77 2.44 0.44 -4.79
N ILE A 78 3.08 -0.69 -4.54
CA ILE A 78 4.43 -0.78 -3.99
C ILE A 78 5.28 -1.46 -5.06
N THR A 79 6.23 -0.71 -5.62
CA THR A 79 6.97 -1.14 -6.82
C THR A 79 8.45 -0.80 -6.76
N THR A 80 9.29 -1.54 -7.50
CA THR A 80 10.74 -1.32 -7.59
C THR A 80 11.25 -1.60 -9.01
N GLY A 81 12.51 -1.29 -9.29
CA GLY A 81 13.22 -1.74 -10.51
C GLY A 81 13.01 -0.88 -11.77
N TYR A 82 12.27 0.23 -11.68
CA TYR A 82 12.01 1.13 -12.80
C TYR A 82 12.51 2.56 -12.54
N PRO A 83 12.89 3.33 -13.57
CA PRO A 83 13.22 4.75 -13.44
C PRO A 83 12.08 5.58 -12.82
N PRO A 84 12.38 6.70 -12.14
CA PRO A 84 13.70 7.34 -12.04
C PRO A 84 14.64 6.72 -10.99
N ASN A 85 14.11 5.92 -10.05
CA ASN A 85 14.87 5.38 -8.92
C ASN A 85 14.79 3.84 -8.89
N PRO A 86 15.49 3.14 -9.80
CA PRO A 86 15.37 1.68 -9.92
C PRO A 86 15.91 0.91 -8.71
N ASP A 87 16.73 1.55 -7.88
CA ASP A 87 17.30 1.00 -6.64
C ASP A 87 16.46 1.32 -5.38
N SER A 88 15.22 1.75 -5.55
CA SER A 88 14.34 2.14 -4.44
C SER A 88 12.95 1.58 -4.64
N ILE A 89 12.24 1.39 -3.53
CA ILE A 89 10.83 1.05 -3.55
C ILE A 89 10.03 2.35 -3.61
N ILE A 90 9.06 2.40 -4.52
CA ILE A 90 8.12 3.50 -4.72
C ILE A 90 6.76 3.06 -4.22
N ILE A 91 6.22 3.82 -3.25
CA ILE A 91 4.82 3.72 -2.84
C ILE A 91 4.09 4.84 -3.57
N HIS A 92 3.06 4.47 -4.34
CA HIS A 92 2.25 5.41 -5.11
C HIS A 92 0.77 5.17 -4.85
N LEU A 93 0.08 6.16 -4.30
CA LEU A 93 -1.36 6.11 -4.02
C LEU A 93 -2.10 7.05 -4.96
N THR A 94 -3.26 6.60 -5.44
CA THR A 94 -4.14 7.40 -6.29
C THR A 94 -5.57 7.40 -5.78
N ILE A 95 -6.27 8.50 -6.07
CA ILE A 95 -7.73 8.61 -5.94
C ILE A 95 -8.32 9.26 -7.20
N ASN A 96 -9.55 8.91 -7.57
CA ASN A 96 -10.27 9.43 -8.74
C ASN A 96 -10.93 10.80 -8.49
N ARG A 97 -10.26 11.66 -7.72
CA ARG A 97 -10.73 12.99 -7.35
C ARG A 97 -9.76 14.03 -7.89
N LYS A 98 -10.28 15.21 -8.23
CA LYS A 98 -9.46 16.40 -8.58
C LYS A 98 -9.06 17.17 -7.33
N GLU A 99 -9.97 17.27 -6.37
CA GLU A 99 -9.83 17.99 -5.12
C GLU A 99 -10.47 17.19 -3.99
N LYS A 100 -9.97 17.40 -2.77
CA LYS A 100 -10.46 16.81 -1.53
C LYS A 100 -10.16 17.74 -0.36
N ASP A 101 -10.91 17.58 0.72
CA ASP A 101 -10.72 18.35 1.93
C ASP A 101 -9.35 18.06 2.56
N GLU A 102 -8.78 19.06 3.23
CA GLU A 102 -7.42 18.99 3.78
C GLU A 102 -7.25 17.83 4.77
N VAL A 103 -8.26 17.55 5.59
CA VAL A 103 -8.25 16.44 6.56
C VAL A 103 -8.07 15.10 5.84
N PHE A 104 -8.84 14.83 4.79
CA PHE A 104 -8.68 13.59 4.03
C PHE A 104 -7.31 13.49 3.34
N ILE A 105 -6.72 14.63 2.96
CA ILE A 105 -5.36 14.67 2.38
C ILE A 105 -4.31 14.40 3.45
N GLU A 106 -4.48 14.90 4.67
CA GLU A 106 -3.63 14.61 5.82
C GLU A 106 -3.69 13.11 6.16
N GLU A 107 -4.88 12.52 6.24
CA GLU A 107 -5.06 11.07 6.47
C GLU A 107 -4.34 10.21 5.42
N ILE A 108 -4.36 10.61 4.14
CA ILE A 108 -3.60 9.91 3.08
C ILE A 108 -2.09 10.00 3.34
N ASN A 109 -1.59 11.15 3.80
CA ASN A 109 -0.17 11.31 4.07
C ASN A 109 0.26 10.49 5.29
N GLU A 110 -0.54 10.49 6.35
CA GLU A 110 -0.31 9.67 7.55
C GLU A 110 -0.28 8.18 7.19
N PHE A 111 -1.25 7.72 6.38
CA PHE A 111 -1.27 6.35 5.86
C PHE A 111 -0.01 5.98 5.07
N LEU A 112 0.46 6.88 4.20
CA LEU A 112 1.66 6.63 3.41
C LEU A 112 2.94 6.67 4.25
N ASP A 113 3.00 7.53 5.26
CA ASP A 113 4.12 7.63 6.20
C ASP A 113 4.21 6.36 7.07
N ASP A 114 3.07 5.85 7.52
CA ASP A 114 2.96 4.57 8.23
C ASP A 114 3.50 3.41 7.37
N ILE A 115 3.06 3.29 6.12
CA ILE A 115 3.55 2.27 5.20
C ILE A 115 5.05 2.43 4.97
N GLU A 116 5.55 3.64 4.68
CA GLU A 116 6.99 3.86 4.45
C GLU A 116 7.84 3.38 5.62
N VAL A 117 7.44 3.74 6.83
CA VAL A 117 8.19 3.40 8.05
C VAL A 117 8.15 1.90 8.32
N ASN A 118 6.99 1.27 8.24
CA ASN A 118 6.83 -0.13 8.62
C ASN A 118 7.28 -1.08 7.52
N LEU A 119 7.03 -0.78 6.25
CA LEU A 119 7.57 -1.53 5.10
C LEU A 119 9.09 -1.62 5.16
N LYS A 120 9.76 -0.50 5.44
CA LYS A 120 11.22 -0.47 5.54
C LYS A 120 11.73 -1.39 6.65
N LYS A 121 11.08 -1.39 7.82
CA LYS A 121 11.45 -2.26 8.94
C LYS A 121 11.21 -3.72 8.60
N PHE A 122 10.03 -4.03 8.07
CA PHE A 122 9.60 -5.37 7.71
C PHE A 122 10.59 -6.04 6.72
N LEU A 123 10.91 -5.36 5.61
CA LEU A 123 11.83 -5.87 4.60
C LEU A 123 13.32 -5.85 5.00
N GLN A 124 13.66 -5.24 6.14
CA GLN A 124 15.02 -5.30 6.70
C GLN A 124 15.21 -6.47 7.69
N GLN A 125 14.11 -7.04 8.17
CA GLN A 125 14.11 -8.12 9.16
C GLN A 125 13.95 -9.51 8.53
N ASN A 126 13.41 -9.58 7.32
CA ASN A 126 13.30 -10.77 6.47
C ASN A 126 14.43 -10.80 5.42
#